data_AF-A0A8E2F2F4-F1
#
_entry.id   AF-A0A8E2F2F4-F1
#
_cell.length_a   1.000
_cell.length_b   1.000
_cell.length_c   1.000
_cell.angle_alpha   90.00
_cell.angle_beta   90.00
_cell.angle_gamma   90.00
#
_symmetry.space_group_name_H-M   'P 1'
#
loop_
_entity.id
_entity.type
_entity.pdbx_description
1 polymer ?
#
loop_
_entity_poly.entity_id
_entity_poly.type
_entity_poly.pdbx_seq_one_letter_code
_entity_poly.pdbx_strand_id
1 'polypeptide(L)'
;MVRAFTRIIRSVMALSEPTRVPIPKNGVDYRGKVVLAPMVRSGELPSRLLALKYGADLVWGPETIDRALIGTTRRLNPHTSTIEFSRLPSSKIQNPSLDPSGRESVIYRIHPELEQKRLIFQIGTANPTLAVTAAKIVAADVAGIDVNAGCPKSFSTAGGMGAALLKTPDLLCSILTALVEEVGKRFEIGISVKIRLLEIPEDTEALVRRLVATGITGLTIHCRTTPMRPRERAIREQLKMIGEVCREAGVACVMNGDVTSRTEALQLIQEYNVDAAMIATAAEKNPSVFRPESEGGTLIGKAAWRDVVTEYLRLALQVENRWGNTKYLLGQMIPGKDKCYAEMNRSKCYQDSVRVLGLTDVESLLDLAKDVDERLGIPHIESRAGKRARVQEDRENGEENIAAVATAEEVQGLLEGGSPKKARVPQPMIDMSTAAPELTPVAALSV
;
A
#
# COMPACT_ATOMS: atom_id res chain seq x y z
N MET A 1 -11.67 -53.69 34.41
CA MET A 1 -11.57 -52.29 34.91
C MET A 1 -10.56 -51.41 34.14
N VAL A 2 -9.57 -51.98 33.44
CA VAL A 2 -8.53 -51.21 32.71
C VAL A 2 -8.95 -50.73 31.30
N ARG A 3 -9.97 -51.34 30.67
CA ARG A 3 -10.47 -50.95 29.33
C ARG A 3 -11.49 -49.79 29.34
N ALA A 4 -12.02 -49.41 30.50
CA ALA A 4 -12.97 -48.29 30.63
C ALA A 4 -12.25 -46.93 30.78
N PHE A 5 -11.04 -46.93 31.35
CA PHE A 5 -10.25 -45.71 31.57
C PHE A 5 -9.63 -45.14 30.28
N THR A 6 -9.34 -46.00 29.29
CA THR A 6 -8.75 -45.58 28.01
C THR A 6 -9.75 -44.87 27.08
N ARG A 7 -11.06 -45.01 27.34
CA ARG A 7 -12.11 -44.38 26.54
C ARG A 7 -12.53 -43.01 27.08
N ILE A 8 -12.23 -42.70 28.35
CA ILE A 8 -12.52 -41.41 28.99
C ILE A 8 -11.40 -40.39 28.72
N ILE A 9 -10.14 -40.83 28.58
CA ILE A 9 -9.00 -39.93 28.30
C ILE A 9 -8.95 -39.47 26.83
N ARG A 10 -9.59 -40.18 25.89
CA ARG A 10 -9.70 -39.74 24.49
C ARG A 10 -10.79 -38.69 24.24
N SER A 11 -11.59 -38.32 25.24
CA SER A 11 -12.71 -37.40 25.09
C SER A 11 -12.47 -35.98 25.65
N VAL A 12 -11.26 -35.67 26.13
CA VAL A 12 -10.96 -34.37 26.80
C VAL A 12 -9.96 -33.49 26.04
N MET A 13 -9.36 -33.93 24.94
CA MET A 13 -8.52 -33.07 24.08
C MET A 13 -8.74 -33.33 22.59
N ALA A 14 -10.00 -33.31 22.14
CA ALA A 14 -10.24 -32.82 20.80
C ALA A 14 -9.99 -31.31 20.86
N LEU A 15 -8.74 -30.89 20.60
CA LEU A 15 -8.46 -29.51 20.22
C LEU A 15 -9.38 -29.24 19.04
N SER A 16 -10.50 -28.55 19.29
CA SER A 16 -11.35 -28.04 18.22
C SER A 16 -10.42 -27.29 17.26
N GLU A 17 -10.47 -27.61 15.97
CA GLU A 17 -9.71 -26.83 14.99
C GLU A 17 -9.99 -25.35 15.25
N PRO A 18 -8.95 -24.51 15.35
CA PRO A 18 -9.15 -23.11 15.68
C PRO A 18 -10.13 -22.51 14.67
N THR A 19 -11.12 -21.74 15.16
CA THR A 19 -12.04 -21.00 14.32
C THR A 19 -11.24 -20.27 13.24
N ARG A 20 -11.63 -20.40 11.98
CA ARG A 20 -10.99 -19.70 10.86
C ARG A 20 -12.07 -19.07 10.01
N VAL A 21 -11.96 -17.75 9.82
CA VAL A 21 -12.67 -17.09 8.72
C VAL A 21 -12.16 -17.72 7.42
N PRO A 22 -13.04 -18.27 6.57
CA PRO A 22 -12.64 -18.86 5.31
C PRO A 22 -11.88 -17.85 4.45
N ILE A 23 -10.77 -18.27 3.86
CA ILE A 23 -10.03 -17.43 2.93
C ILE A 23 -10.81 -17.38 1.61
N PRO A 24 -11.20 -16.19 1.13
CA PRO A 24 -11.91 -16.05 -0.14
C PRO A 24 -11.07 -16.58 -1.31
N LYS A 25 -11.73 -17.06 -2.37
CA LYS A 25 -11.09 -17.74 -3.51
C LYS A 25 -9.99 -16.91 -4.19
N ASN A 26 -10.19 -15.61 -4.36
CA ASN A 26 -9.23 -14.67 -4.93
C ASN A 26 -8.45 -13.90 -3.85
N GLY A 27 -8.69 -14.23 -2.56
CA GLY A 27 -8.05 -13.62 -1.41
C GLY A 27 -6.70 -14.26 -1.04
N VAL A 28 -6.16 -13.84 0.11
CA VAL A 28 -4.91 -14.37 0.66
C VAL A 28 -5.07 -14.79 2.12
N ASP A 29 -4.29 -15.79 2.54
CA ASP A 29 -4.09 -16.07 3.96
C ASP A 29 -2.92 -15.25 4.50
N TYR A 30 -3.19 -14.44 5.53
CA TYR A 30 -2.16 -13.65 6.20
C TYR A 30 -1.30 -14.48 7.14
N ARG A 31 -1.72 -15.69 7.53
CA ARG A 31 -1.03 -16.48 8.55
C ARG A 31 0.33 -16.99 8.08
N GLY A 32 1.31 -16.93 8.97
CA GLY A 32 2.70 -17.32 8.74
C GLY A 32 3.45 -16.39 7.78
N LYS A 33 2.95 -15.17 7.53
CA LYS A 33 3.51 -14.25 6.53
C LYS A 33 4.38 -13.16 7.15
N VAL A 34 5.40 -12.76 6.41
CA VAL A 34 6.19 -11.54 6.65
C VAL A 34 5.95 -10.58 5.49
N VAL A 35 5.40 -9.40 5.81
CA VAL A 35 4.76 -8.55 4.80
C VAL A 35 5.27 -7.11 4.79
N LEU A 36 5.18 -6.46 3.63
CA LEU A 36 5.49 -5.02 3.49
C LEU A 36 4.32 -4.16 3.96
N ALA A 37 4.61 -3.17 4.81
CA ALA A 37 3.62 -2.23 5.30
C ALA A 37 3.19 -1.18 4.25
N PRO A 38 1.96 -0.64 4.37
CA PRO A 38 1.55 0.52 3.60
C PRO A 38 2.35 1.75 4.01
N MET A 39 2.96 2.42 3.04
CA MET A 39 3.75 3.64 3.27
C MET A 39 3.44 4.66 2.18
N VAL A 40 2.89 5.82 2.57
CA VAL A 40 2.60 6.90 1.63
C VAL A 40 3.89 7.36 0.95
N ARG A 41 3.86 7.50 -0.38
CA ARG A 41 5.02 7.68 -1.28
C ARG A 41 5.90 6.43 -1.39
N SER A 42 6.41 5.89 -0.29
CA SER A 42 7.40 4.79 -0.35
C SER A 42 6.85 3.45 -0.84
N GLY A 43 5.53 3.23 -0.75
CA GLY A 43 4.85 1.99 -1.15
C GLY A 43 4.45 1.90 -2.62
N GLU A 44 4.94 2.78 -3.49
CA GLU A 44 4.68 2.71 -4.94
C GLU A 44 5.23 1.41 -5.57
N LEU A 45 4.79 1.11 -6.80
CA LEU A 45 5.00 -0.18 -7.46
C LEU A 45 6.44 -0.71 -7.41
N PRO A 46 7.49 0.09 -7.71
CA PRO A 46 8.86 -0.44 -7.69
C PRO A 46 9.28 -0.98 -6.32
N SER A 47 8.84 -0.35 -5.23
CA SER A 47 9.14 -0.78 -3.87
C SER A 47 8.47 -2.09 -3.52
N ARG A 48 7.22 -2.27 -3.97
CA ARG A 48 6.46 -3.51 -3.75
C ARG A 48 7.09 -4.67 -4.50
N LEU A 49 7.42 -4.46 -5.79
CA LEU A 49 8.13 -5.46 -6.59
C LEU A 49 9.49 -5.81 -5.97
N LEU A 50 10.24 -4.82 -5.48
CA LEU A 50 11.53 -5.07 -4.85
C LEU A 50 11.40 -5.84 -3.53
N ALA A 51 10.38 -5.54 -2.72
CA ALA A 51 10.10 -6.28 -1.50
C ALA A 51 9.73 -7.75 -1.81
N LEU A 52 8.89 -7.98 -2.82
CA LEU A 52 8.55 -9.34 -3.29
C LEU A 52 9.78 -10.09 -3.78
N LYS A 53 10.64 -9.44 -4.58
CA LYS A 53 11.92 -10.00 -5.05
C LYS A 53 12.84 -10.42 -3.91
N TYR A 54 12.82 -9.68 -2.80
CA TYR A 54 13.56 -10.04 -1.59
C TYR A 54 12.81 -11.00 -0.65
N GLY A 55 11.65 -11.52 -1.03
CA GLY A 55 10.96 -12.56 -0.27
C GLY A 55 9.87 -12.06 0.69
N ALA A 56 9.35 -10.84 0.51
CA ALA A 56 8.09 -10.47 1.16
C ALA A 56 6.97 -11.38 0.67
N ASP A 57 6.13 -11.88 1.58
CA ASP A 57 5.04 -12.78 1.23
C ASP A 57 3.87 -12.03 0.58
N LEU A 58 3.56 -10.84 1.11
CA LEU A 58 2.49 -9.95 0.67
C LEU A 58 2.97 -8.50 0.77
N VAL A 59 2.37 -7.63 -0.04
CA VAL A 59 2.73 -6.22 -0.11
C VAL A 59 1.49 -5.33 -0.02
N TRP A 60 1.56 -4.30 0.82
CA TRP A 60 0.52 -3.27 0.87
C TRP A 60 0.89 -2.10 -0.03
N GLY A 61 -0.11 -1.57 -0.74
CA GLY A 61 -0.03 -0.28 -1.42
C GLY A 61 0.10 0.91 -0.45
N PRO A 62 0.45 2.10 -0.95
CA PRO A 62 0.28 3.32 -0.18
C PRO A 62 -1.21 3.53 0.15
N GLU A 63 -1.49 4.19 1.27
CA GLU A 63 -2.84 4.71 1.55
C GLU A 63 -3.30 5.57 0.38
N THR A 64 -4.39 5.16 -0.27
CA THR A 64 -5.02 5.88 -1.37
C THR A 64 -6.39 6.37 -0.91
N ILE A 65 -6.62 7.69 -0.98
CA ILE A 65 -7.89 8.28 -0.56
C ILE A 65 -8.99 7.86 -1.54
N ASP A 66 -10.14 7.44 -1.01
CA ASP A 66 -11.30 6.99 -1.78
C ASP A 66 -11.68 7.95 -2.92
N ARG A 67 -11.75 9.25 -2.63
CA ARG A 67 -12.08 10.32 -3.58
C ARG A 67 -11.03 10.49 -4.68
N ALA A 68 -9.77 10.17 -4.42
CA ALA A 68 -8.72 10.25 -5.45
C ALA A 68 -8.88 9.12 -6.49
N LEU A 69 -9.42 7.97 -6.08
CA LEU A 69 -9.66 6.82 -6.94
C LEU A 69 -11.00 6.90 -7.67
N ILE A 70 -12.04 7.45 -7.04
CA ILE A 70 -13.36 7.65 -7.67
C ILE A 70 -13.21 8.59 -8.87
N GLY A 71 -13.64 8.13 -10.05
CA GLY A 71 -13.52 8.87 -11.31
C GLY A 71 -12.23 8.58 -12.09
N THR A 72 -11.39 7.66 -11.60
CA THR A 72 -10.27 7.13 -12.40
C THR A 72 -10.75 6.20 -13.51
N THR A 73 -9.96 6.12 -14.57
CA THR A 73 -10.09 5.16 -15.66
C THR A 73 -9.04 4.08 -15.46
N ARG A 74 -9.47 2.81 -15.48
CA ARG A 74 -8.58 1.65 -15.48
C ARG A 74 -8.08 1.39 -16.90
N ARG A 75 -6.78 1.46 -17.15
CA ARG A 75 -6.16 1.18 -18.46
C ARG A 75 -5.01 0.18 -18.30
N LEU A 76 -4.88 -0.75 -19.25
CA LEU A 76 -3.66 -1.54 -19.39
C LEU A 76 -2.67 -0.74 -20.23
N ASN A 77 -1.48 -0.49 -19.68
CA ASN A 77 -0.37 0.10 -20.40
C ASN A 77 0.51 -1.05 -20.95
N PRO A 78 0.48 -1.33 -22.27
CA PRO A 78 1.20 -2.46 -22.86
C PRO A 78 2.72 -2.26 -22.85
N HIS A 79 3.20 -1.02 -22.74
CA HIS A 79 4.63 -0.73 -22.72
C HIS A 79 5.27 -1.16 -21.39
N THR A 80 4.64 -0.79 -20.27
CA THR A 80 5.12 -1.14 -18.93
C THR A 80 4.52 -2.44 -18.41
N SER A 81 3.60 -3.05 -19.16
CA SER A 81 2.80 -4.20 -18.72
C SER A 81 2.09 -3.96 -17.38
N THR A 82 1.63 -2.73 -17.13
CA THR A 82 0.95 -2.36 -15.89
C THR A 82 -0.49 -1.93 -16.09
N ILE A 83 -1.30 -2.14 -15.06
CA ILE A 83 -2.64 -1.57 -14.97
C ILE A 83 -2.52 -0.24 -14.25
N GLU A 84 -3.05 0.81 -14.86
CA GLU A 84 -3.01 2.18 -14.36
C GLU A 84 -4.44 2.67 -14.09
N PHE A 85 -4.61 3.29 -12.93
CA PHE A 85 -5.83 4.00 -12.55
C PHE A 85 -5.51 5.48 -12.65
N SER A 86 -5.96 6.11 -13.74
CA SER A 86 -5.58 7.48 -14.08
C SER A 86 -6.81 8.38 -14.15
N ARG A 87 -6.64 9.68 -13.87
CA ARG A 87 -7.70 10.68 -14.06
C ARG A 87 -7.11 11.96 -14.61
N LEU A 88 -7.94 12.74 -15.31
CA LEU A 88 -7.55 14.11 -15.65
C LEU A 88 -7.39 14.92 -14.34
N PRO A 89 -6.39 15.81 -14.27
CA PRO A 89 -6.23 16.70 -13.12
C PRO A 89 -7.54 17.46 -12.83
N SER A 90 -7.95 17.48 -11.57
CA SER A 90 -9.12 18.24 -11.11
C SER A 90 -8.86 19.75 -11.06
N SER A 91 -7.58 20.15 -11.04
CA SER A 91 -7.13 21.51 -10.87
C SER A 91 -7.32 22.31 -12.15
N LYS A 92 -8.18 23.35 -12.12
CA LYS A 92 -8.26 24.41 -13.14
C LYS A 92 -7.02 25.34 -13.13
N ILE A 93 -5.87 24.88 -12.68
CA ILE A 93 -4.65 25.69 -12.67
C ILE A 93 -4.04 25.60 -14.06
N GLN A 94 -4.36 26.61 -14.87
CA GLN A 94 -3.65 26.93 -16.11
C GLN A 94 -2.21 27.30 -15.74
N ASN A 95 -1.30 26.33 -15.74
CA ASN A 95 0.10 26.63 -15.91
C ASN A 95 0.34 26.80 -17.43
N PRO A 96 0.59 28.01 -17.97
CA PRO A 96 0.73 28.20 -19.41
C PRO A 96 1.96 27.50 -20.02
N SER A 97 2.84 26.95 -19.18
CA SER A 97 4.06 26.23 -19.58
C SER A 97 3.93 24.70 -19.57
N LEU A 98 2.80 24.17 -19.11
CA LEU A 98 2.43 22.77 -19.22
C LEU A 98 1.12 22.76 -19.99
N ASP A 99 1.05 22.07 -21.12
CA ASP A 99 -0.20 21.96 -21.88
C ASP A 99 -1.38 21.65 -20.93
N PRO A 100 -2.33 22.60 -20.73
CA PRO A 100 -3.45 22.41 -19.81
C PRO A 100 -4.44 21.35 -20.29
N SER A 101 -4.25 20.79 -21.50
CA SER A 101 -5.09 19.78 -22.10
C SER A 101 -4.38 18.41 -22.17
N GLY A 102 -4.64 17.53 -21.21
CA GLY A 102 -4.70 16.10 -21.53
C GLY A 102 -3.68 15.13 -20.91
N ARG A 103 -2.76 15.54 -20.03
CA ARG A 103 -1.92 14.55 -19.32
C ARG A 103 -2.67 13.99 -18.11
N GLU A 104 -3.19 12.78 -18.24
CA GLU A 104 -3.82 12.05 -17.12
C GLU A 104 -2.78 11.84 -16.00
N SER A 105 -3.20 12.03 -14.74
CA SER A 105 -2.43 11.70 -13.56
C SER A 105 -2.71 10.27 -13.14
N VAL A 106 -1.66 9.45 -13.05
CA VAL A 106 -1.75 8.08 -12.56
C VAL A 106 -1.84 8.11 -11.03
N ILE A 107 -3.00 7.71 -10.51
CA ILE A 107 -3.28 7.66 -9.07
C ILE A 107 -2.73 6.38 -8.47
N TYR A 108 -2.82 5.27 -9.21
CA TYR A 108 -2.34 3.97 -8.76
C TYR A 108 -1.90 3.11 -9.94
N ARG A 109 -0.84 2.31 -9.73
CA ARG A 109 -0.28 1.41 -10.73
C ARG A 109 -0.08 0.02 -10.12
N ILE A 110 -0.45 -1.02 -10.88
CA ILE A 110 -0.35 -2.43 -10.49
C ILE A 110 0.37 -3.19 -11.60
N HIS A 111 1.27 -4.11 -11.24
CA HIS A 111 1.75 -5.10 -12.19
C HIS A 111 0.91 -6.40 -12.07
N PRO A 112 0.06 -6.74 -13.05
CA PRO A 112 -0.89 -7.84 -12.95
C PRO A 112 -0.20 -9.20 -12.72
N GLU A 113 0.92 -9.45 -13.40
CA GLU A 113 1.60 -10.74 -13.26
C GLU A 113 2.44 -10.87 -11.98
N LEU A 114 3.11 -9.80 -11.57
CA LEU A 114 4.14 -9.87 -10.53
C LEU A 114 3.60 -9.69 -9.13
N GLU A 115 2.54 -8.89 -8.93
CA GLU A 115 2.04 -8.58 -7.58
C GLU A 115 0.54 -8.73 -7.35
N GLN A 116 -0.32 -8.81 -8.38
CA GLN A 116 -1.79 -8.82 -8.21
C GLN A 116 -2.27 -9.79 -7.12
N LYS A 117 -1.76 -11.03 -7.12
CA LYS A 117 -2.12 -12.09 -6.17
C LYS A 117 -1.50 -11.93 -4.77
N ARG A 118 -0.66 -10.92 -4.57
CA ARG A 118 0.08 -10.62 -3.33
C ARG A 118 -0.16 -9.19 -2.84
N LEU A 119 -0.88 -8.38 -3.61
CA LEU A 119 -1.12 -6.96 -3.36
C LEU A 119 -2.38 -6.77 -2.52
N ILE A 120 -2.23 -6.07 -1.40
CA ILE A 120 -3.33 -5.54 -0.61
C ILE A 120 -3.44 -4.04 -0.85
N PHE A 121 -4.57 -3.59 -1.37
CA PHE A 121 -4.81 -2.17 -1.62
C PHE A 121 -5.34 -1.49 -0.36
N GLN A 122 -4.61 -0.48 0.15
CA GLN A 122 -5.04 0.25 1.34
C GLN A 122 -5.82 1.51 0.96
N ILE A 123 -7.06 1.61 1.45
CA ILE A 123 -7.94 2.76 1.27
C ILE A 123 -7.97 3.65 2.52
N GLY A 124 -7.87 4.96 2.30
CA GLY A 124 -8.25 5.98 3.27
C GLY A 124 -9.68 6.43 2.99
N THR A 125 -10.58 6.26 3.97
CA THR A 125 -12.00 6.60 3.81
C THR A 125 -12.65 6.86 5.17
N ALA A 126 -13.70 7.68 5.19
CA ALA A 126 -14.53 7.96 6.36
C ALA A 126 -16.02 7.82 6.04
N ASN A 127 -16.37 7.12 4.95
CA ASN A 127 -17.75 6.95 4.52
C ASN A 127 -17.93 5.55 3.89
N PRO A 128 -18.88 4.73 4.38
CA PRO A 128 -19.08 3.37 3.86
C PRO A 128 -19.39 3.32 2.35
N THR A 129 -20.19 4.25 1.85
CA THR A 129 -20.59 4.29 0.43
C THR A 129 -19.39 4.65 -0.46
N LEU A 130 -18.59 5.64 -0.06
CA LEU A 130 -17.38 6.00 -0.80
C LEU A 130 -16.33 4.89 -0.75
N ALA A 131 -16.14 4.27 0.41
CA ALA A 131 -15.24 3.13 0.58
C ALA A 131 -15.56 2.00 -0.41
N VAL A 132 -16.82 1.58 -0.47
CA VAL A 132 -17.30 0.54 -1.39
C VAL A 132 -17.14 0.98 -2.85
N THR A 133 -17.50 2.22 -3.17
CA THR A 133 -17.43 2.74 -4.54
C THR A 133 -15.99 2.72 -5.06
N ALA A 134 -15.05 3.24 -4.26
CA ALA A 134 -13.64 3.24 -4.58
C ALA A 134 -13.05 1.81 -4.65
N ALA A 135 -13.34 0.97 -3.65
CA ALA A 135 -12.81 -0.40 -3.62
C ALA A 135 -13.27 -1.23 -4.83
N LYS A 136 -14.51 -1.07 -5.31
CA LYS A 136 -15.02 -1.74 -6.52
C LYS A 136 -14.21 -1.42 -7.79
N ILE A 137 -13.51 -0.29 -7.85
CA ILE A 137 -12.69 0.11 -9.00
C ILE A 137 -11.44 -0.77 -9.14
N VAL A 138 -10.82 -1.14 -8.01
CA VAL A 138 -9.53 -1.86 -7.97
C VAL A 138 -9.66 -3.33 -7.60
N ALA A 139 -10.79 -3.76 -7.04
CA ALA A 139 -10.97 -5.08 -6.44
C ALA A 139 -10.69 -6.27 -7.38
N ALA A 140 -10.81 -6.12 -8.69
CA ALA A 140 -10.47 -7.18 -9.65
C ALA A 140 -8.95 -7.37 -9.85
N ASP A 141 -8.14 -6.40 -9.45
CA ASP A 141 -6.71 -6.31 -9.75
C ASP A 141 -5.83 -6.46 -8.50
N VAL A 142 -6.42 -6.87 -7.37
CA VAL A 142 -5.75 -6.98 -6.06
C VAL A 142 -6.21 -8.25 -5.33
N ALA A 143 -5.45 -8.69 -4.34
CA ALA A 143 -5.75 -9.88 -3.54
C ALA A 143 -6.50 -9.56 -2.23
N GLY A 144 -6.68 -8.27 -1.91
CA GLY A 144 -7.44 -7.82 -0.76
C GLY A 144 -7.54 -6.30 -0.67
N ILE A 145 -8.49 -5.84 0.14
CA ILE A 145 -8.69 -4.43 0.47
C ILE A 145 -8.42 -4.22 1.95
N ASP A 146 -7.62 -3.22 2.30
CA ASP A 146 -7.32 -2.83 3.68
C ASP A 146 -7.84 -1.43 3.98
N VAL A 147 -8.46 -1.22 5.14
CA VAL A 147 -8.85 0.12 5.61
C VAL A 147 -7.78 0.69 6.53
N ASN A 148 -7.28 1.89 6.21
CA ASN A 148 -6.40 2.63 7.11
C ASN A 148 -7.19 3.31 8.23
N ALA A 149 -7.04 2.79 9.45
CA ALA A 149 -7.59 3.36 10.67
C ALA A 149 -6.50 3.74 11.69
N GLY A 150 -5.27 4.02 11.21
CA GLY A 150 -4.10 4.21 12.07
C GLY A 150 -3.18 5.38 11.71
N CYS A 151 -3.38 6.04 10.56
CA CYS A 151 -2.55 7.16 10.13
C CYS A 151 -2.84 8.43 10.97
N PRO A 152 -1.85 9.00 11.69
CA PRO A 152 -2.06 10.21 12.49
C PRO A 152 -1.86 11.51 11.70
N LYS A 153 -1.48 11.44 10.41
CA LYS A 153 -1.12 12.61 9.61
C LYS A 153 -2.37 13.39 9.20
N SER A 154 -2.24 14.71 9.17
CA SER A 154 -3.35 15.64 8.90
C SER A 154 -4.07 15.38 7.58
N PHE A 155 -3.35 14.98 6.51
CA PHE A 155 -3.99 14.69 5.22
C PHE A 155 -5.03 13.55 5.31
N SER A 156 -4.90 12.64 6.30
CA SER A 156 -5.83 11.55 6.56
C SER A 156 -6.85 11.97 7.63
N THR A 157 -6.38 12.47 8.77
CA THR A 157 -7.25 12.79 9.92
C THR A 157 -8.17 13.98 9.70
N ALA A 158 -7.80 14.96 8.87
CA ALA A 158 -8.67 16.10 8.55
C ALA A 158 -9.94 15.68 7.80
N GLY A 159 -9.90 14.56 7.05
CA GLY A 159 -11.08 13.99 6.40
C GLY A 159 -11.82 12.94 7.23
N GLY A 160 -11.56 12.86 8.53
CA GLY A 160 -12.14 11.84 9.41
C GLY A 160 -11.60 10.43 9.20
N MET A 161 -10.54 10.28 8.38
CA MET A 161 -9.92 9.00 8.04
C MET A 161 -8.75 8.67 8.99
N GLY A 162 -8.12 7.51 8.80
CA GLY A 162 -6.93 7.13 9.55
C GLY A 162 -7.23 7.04 11.05
N ALA A 163 -6.35 7.60 11.88
CA ALA A 163 -6.50 7.53 13.33
C ALA A 163 -7.74 8.27 13.89
N ALA A 164 -8.42 9.09 13.09
CA ALA A 164 -9.69 9.70 13.50
C ALA A 164 -10.83 8.67 13.63
N LEU A 165 -10.78 7.57 12.85
CA LEU A 165 -11.76 6.48 12.93
C LEU A 165 -11.72 5.74 14.26
N LEU A 166 -10.59 5.77 14.98
CA LEU A 166 -10.47 5.17 16.31
C LEU A 166 -11.37 5.86 17.36
N LYS A 167 -11.79 7.10 17.10
CA LYS A 167 -12.74 7.85 17.94
C LYS A 167 -14.20 7.60 17.55
N THR A 168 -14.44 6.96 16.41
CA THR A 168 -15.77 6.71 15.84
C THR A 168 -15.92 5.22 15.45
N PRO A 169 -15.82 4.30 16.43
CA PRO A 169 -15.78 2.87 16.15
C PRO A 169 -17.05 2.34 15.46
N ASP A 170 -18.22 2.96 15.66
CA ASP A 170 -19.46 2.60 14.93
C ASP A 170 -19.30 2.85 13.43
N LEU A 171 -18.72 4.00 13.06
CA LEU A 171 -18.45 4.35 11.67
C LEU A 171 -17.45 3.38 11.06
N LEU A 172 -16.34 3.09 11.75
CA LEU A 172 -15.35 2.11 11.29
C LEU A 172 -15.98 0.72 11.07
N CYS A 173 -16.80 0.25 12.01
CA CYS A 173 -17.52 -1.03 11.84
C CYS A 173 -18.47 -1.01 10.63
N SER A 174 -19.16 0.12 10.40
CA SER A 174 -20.06 0.27 9.25
C SER A 174 -19.31 0.24 7.91
N ILE A 175 -18.13 0.86 7.83
CA ILE A 175 -17.26 0.83 6.65
C ILE A 175 -16.80 -0.60 6.36
N LEU A 176 -16.29 -1.31 7.39
CA LEU A 176 -15.81 -2.68 7.23
C LEU A 176 -16.92 -3.64 6.83
N THR A 177 -18.08 -3.54 7.47
CA THR A 177 -19.25 -4.37 7.13
C THR A 177 -19.69 -4.15 5.68
N ALA A 178 -19.78 -2.89 5.24
CA ALA A 178 -20.15 -2.57 3.85
C ALA A 178 -19.12 -3.13 2.84
N LEU A 179 -17.83 -3.01 3.13
CA LEU A 179 -16.77 -3.57 2.28
C LEU A 179 -16.83 -5.10 2.22
N VAL A 180 -17.03 -5.78 3.35
CA VAL A 180 -17.17 -7.24 3.41
C VAL A 180 -18.35 -7.70 2.56
N GLU A 181 -19.51 -7.08 2.74
CA GLU A 181 -20.75 -7.47 2.06
C GLU A 181 -20.75 -7.15 0.56
N GLU A 182 -20.27 -5.97 0.16
CA GLU A 182 -20.42 -5.49 -1.22
C GLU A 182 -19.19 -5.68 -2.11
N VAL A 183 -18.01 -5.87 -1.51
CA VAL A 183 -16.74 -6.02 -2.23
C VAL A 183 -16.15 -7.40 -1.96
N GLY A 184 -15.93 -7.75 -0.70
CA GLY A 184 -15.31 -9.03 -0.32
C GLY A 184 -16.06 -10.22 -0.90
N LYS A 185 -17.39 -10.30 -0.68
CA LYS A 185 -18.24 -11.37 -1.24
C LYS A 185 -18.32 -11.34 -2.76
N ARG A 186 -18.38 -10.15 -3.38
CA ARG A 186 -18.57 -9.99 -4.83
C ARG A 186 -17.33 -10.38 -5.64
N PHE A 187 -16.15 -9.99 -5.16
CA PHE A 187 -14.88 -10.24 -5.85
C PHE A 187 -14.12 -11.45 -5.28
N GLU A 188 -14.68 -12.09 -4.26
CA GLU A 188 -14.07 -13.22 -3.55
C GLU A 188 -12.67 -12.87 -3.00
N ILE A 189 -12.50 -11.68 -2.43
CA ILE A 189 -11.25 -11.20 -1.80
C ILE A 189 -11.45 -10.88 -0.32
N GLY A 190 -10.37 -10.86 0.46
CA GLY A 190 -10.41 -10.52 1.88
C GLY A 190 -10.48 -9.02 2.13
N ILE A 191 -11.14 -8.64 3.24
CA ILE A 191 -11.11 -7.27 3.78
C ILE A 191 -10.29 -7.28 5.05
N SER A 192 -9.35 -6.35 5.19
CA SER A 192 -8.56 -6.15 6.40
C SER A 192 -8.64 -4.72 6.92
N VAL A 193 -8.18 -4.51 8.15
CA VAL A 193 -8.07 -3.17 8.74
C VAL A 193 -6.73 -3.03 9.45
N LYS A 194 -6.11 -1.85 9.34
CA LYS A 194 -4.91 -1.49 10.10
C LYS A 194 -5.21 -0.41 11.12
N ILE A 195 -5.03 -0.72 12.40
CA ILE A 195 -5.27 0.19 13.54
C ILE A 195 -3.99 0.48 14.34
N ARG A 196 -4.10 1.39 15.30
CA ARG A 196 -3.13 1.65 16.37
C ARG A 196 -3.71 1.21 17.72
N LEU A 197 -2.84 1.07 18.71
CA LEU A 197 -3.28 0.87 20.10
C LEU A 197 -4.06 2.10 20.59
N LEU A 198 -5.05 1.87 21.44
CA LEU A 198 -5.63 2.90 22.28
C LEU A 198 -4.79 3.05 23.55
N GLU A 199 -5.03 4.14 24.30
CA GLU A 199 -4.28 4.43 25.52
C GLU A 199 -4.50 3.36 26.60
N ILE A 200 -5.74 2.87 26.70
CA ILE A 200 -6.17 1.87 27.67
C ILE A 200 -6.22 0.50 26.96
N PRO A 201 -5.55 -0.56 27.47
CA PRO A 201 -5.58 -1.89 26.88
C PRO A 201 -7.00 -2.47 26.73
N GLU A 202 -7.86 -2.24 27.71
CA GLU A 202 -9.26 -2.70 27.72
C GLU A 202 -10.08 -2.05 26.59
N ASP A 203 -9.83 -0.77 26.29
CA ASP A 203 -10.46 -0.09 25.15
C ASP A 203 -9.94 -0.68 23.83
N THR A 204 -8.65 -1.03 23.76
CA THR A 204 -8.08 -1.70 22.59
C THR A 204 -8.73 -3.07 22.38
N GLU A 205 -8.89 -3.87 23.44
CA GLU A 205 -9.59 -5.16 23.39
C GLU A 205 -11.04 -4.98 22.90
N ALA A 206 -11.78 -4.05 23.51
CA ALA A 206 -13.17 -3.77 23.17
C ALA A 206 -13.33 -3.34 21.70
N LEU A 207 -12.42 -2.49 21.21
CA LEU A 207 -12.38 -2.11 19.81
C LEU A 207 -12.12 -3.33 18.91
N VAL A 208 -11.08 -4.13 19.20
CA VAL A 208 -10.73 -5.31 18.40
C VAL A 208 -11.90 -6.30 18.33
N ARG A 209 -12.57 -6.58 19.46
CA ARG A 209 -13.76 -7.46 19.50
C ARG A 209 -14.87 -6.99 18.55
N ARG A 210 -15.08 -5.68 18.47
CA ARG A 210 -16.06 -5.10 17.54
C ARG A 210 -15.62 -5.23 16.08
N LEU A 211 -14.35 -4.98 15.80
CA LEU A 211 -13.81 -5.04 14.43
C LEU A 211 -13.84 -6.46 13.86
N VAL A 212 -13.43 -7.47 14.64
CA VAL A 212 -13.41 -8.85 14.16
C VAL A 212 -14.81 -9.41 13.89
N ALA A 213 -15.84 -8.87 14.55
CA ALA A 213 -17.24 -9.25 14.33
C ALA A 213 -17.82 -8.75 12.99
N THR A 214 -17.10 -7.87 12.26
CA THR A 214 -17.56 -7.33 10.96
C THR A 214 -17.36 -8.28 9.78
N GLY A 215 -16.66 -9.41 9.99
CA GLY A 215 -16.35 -10.39 8.93
C GLY A 215 -15.05 -10.11 8.17
N ILE A 216 -14.19 -9.21 8.67
CA ILE A 216 -12.84 -9.03 8.13
C ILE A 216 -12.01 -10.32 8.21
N THR A 217 -11.06 -10.49 7.31
CA THR A 217 -10.16 -11.64 7.24
C THR A 217 -8.82 -11.41 7.95
N GLY A 218 -8.45 -10.13 8.17
CA GLY A 218 -7.20 -9.77 8.85
C GLY A 218 -7.29 -8.44 9.60
N LEU A 219 -6.59 -8.37 10.73
CA LEU A 219 -6.41 -7.14 11.51
C LEU A 219 -4.91 -6.91 11.72
N THR A 220 -4.44 -5.74 11.28
CA THR A 220 -3.08 -5.29 11.55
C THR A 220 -3.06 -4.31 12.71
N ILE A 221 -2.28 -4.59 13.75
CA ILE A 221 -2.08 -3.68 14.87
C ILE A 221 -0.70 -3.04 14.80
N HIS A 222 -0.65 -1.71 14.70
CA HIS A 222 0.58 -0.96 14.98
C HIS A 222 0.70 -0.78 16.49
N CYS A 223 1.73 -1.40 17.06
CA CYS A 223 2.08 -1.43 18.48
C CYS A 223 2.54 -0.06 19.03
N ARG A 224 1.81 1.01 18.72
CA ARG A 224 2.01 2.37 19.23
C ARG A 224 0.65 3.05 19.30
N THR A 225 0.45 3.89 20.30
CA THR A 225 -0.72 4.77 20.34
C THR A 225 -0.59 5.90 19.32
N THR A 226 -1.68 6.60 19.04
CA THR A 226 -1.70 7.73 18.08
C THR A 226 -0.72 8.86 18.45
N PRO A 227 -0.59 9.29 19.72
CA PRO A 227 0.33 10.38 20.10
C PRO A 227 1.83 10.03 20.07
N MET A 228 2.18 8.73 20.12
CA MET A 228 3.58 8.29 20.17
C MET A 228 4.35 8.65 18.90
N ARG A 229 5.57 9.17 19.08
CA ARG A 229 6.50 9.49 18.01
C ARG A 229 7.18 8.23 17.47
N PRO A 230 7.65 8.22 16.21
CA PRO A 230 8.35 7.08 15.63
C PRO A 230 9.59 6.60 16.41
N ARG A 231 10.25 7.50 17.16
CA ARG A 231 11.43 7.18 17.99
C ARG A 231 11.10 6.43 19.28
N GLU A 232 9.84 6.48 19.73
CA GLU A 232 9.39 5.78 20.93
C GLU A 232 9.21 4.30 20.58
N ARG A 233 9.59 3.39 21.48
CA ARG A 233 9.57 1.94 21.22
C ARG A 233 8.15 1.44 21.07
N ALA A 234 7.97 0.41 20.24
CA ALA A 234 6.70 -0.28 20.12
C ALA A 234 6.29 -0.97 21.43
N ILE A 235 5.01 -0.84 21.82
CA ILE A 235 4.36 -1.47 22.97
C ILE A 235 3.78 -2.81 22.49
N ARG A 236 4.52 -3.90 22.71
CA ARG A 236 4.16 -5.23 22.17
C ARG A 236 3.41 -6.11 23.16
N GLU A 237 3.33 -5.69 24.42
CA GLU A 237 2.75 -6.44 25.54
C GLU A 237 1.27 -6.79 25.31
N GLN A 238 0.53 -5.94 24.60
CA GLN A 238 -0.88 -6.15 24.27
C GLN A 238 -1.10 -7.17 23.13
N LEU A 239 -0.06 -7.57 22.39
CA LEU A 239 -0.20 -8.44 21.22
C LEU A 239 -0.83 -9.80 21.54
N LYS A 240 -0.54 -10.38 22.71
CA LYS A 240 -1.09 -11.68 23.11
C LYS A 240 -2.61 -11.61 23.25
N MET A 241 -3.11 -10.60 23.97
CA MET A 241 -4.54 -10.34 24.10
C MET A 241 -5.19 -10.10 22.74
N ILE A 242 -4.60 -9.24 21.90
CA ILE A 242 -5.17 -8.92 20.57
C ILE A 242 -5.18 -10.16 19.67
N GLY A 243 -4.12 -10.95 19.69
CA GLY A 243 -4.01 -12.22 18.97
C GLY A 243 -5.03 -13.26 19.42
N GLU A 244 -5.32 -13.34 20.73
CA GLU A 244 -6.37 -14.19 21.29
C GLU A 244 -7.75 -13.79 20.78
N VAL A 245 -8.12 -12.50 20.86
CA VAL A 245 -9.40 -12.01 20.34
C VAL A 245 -9.56 -12.28 18.84
N CYS A 246 -8.51 -12.04 18.06
CA CYS A 246 -8.54 -12.32 16.62
C CYS A 246 -8.74 -13.82 16.35
N ARG A 247 -8.04 -14.68 17.09
CA ARG A 247 -8.13 -16.14 16.96
C ARG A 247 -9.51 -16.69 17.34
N GLU A 248 -10.14 -16.16 18.39
CA GLU A 248 -11.52 -16.52 18.77
C GLU A 248 -12.51 -16.30 17.61
N ALA A 249 -12.34 -15.18 16.89
CA ALA A 249 -13.14 -14.84 15.71
C ALA A 249 -12.63 -15.46 14.40
N GLY A 250 -11.49 -16.16 14.43
CA GLY A 250 -10.84 -16.72 13.25
C GLY A 250 -10.24 -15.71 12.27
N VAL A 251 -10.01 -14.47 12.71
CA VAL A 251 -9.35 -13.39 11.96
C VAL A 251 -7.83 -13.50 12.16
N ALA A 252 -7.04 -13.24 11.11
CA ALA A 252 -5.58 -13.24 11.25
C ALA A 252 -5.07 -11.95 11.92
N CYS A 253 -4.22 -12.06 12.94
CA CYS A 253 -3.58 -10.94 13.62
C CYS A 253 -2.18 -10.67 13.04
N VAL A 254 -2.00 -9.51 12.42
CA VAL A 254 -0.72 -9.04 11.86
C VAL A 254 -0.12 -8.00 12.79
N MET A 255 1.03 -8.29 13.39
CA MET A 255 1.71 -7.30 14.22
C MET A 255 2.52 -6.31 13.37
N ASN A 256 2.60 -5.06 13.81
CA ASN A 256 3.43 -4.03 13.20
C ASN A 256 4.07 -3.15 14.28
N GLY A 257 5.31 -2.72 14.06
CA GLY A 257 6.04 -1.84 14.96
C GLY A 257 7.38 -2.42 15.38
N ASP A 258 8.44 -1.75 14.96
CA ASP A 258 9.85 -2.08 15.27
C ASP A 258 10.30 -3.46 14.81
N VAL A 259 9.63 -4.04 13.80
CA VAL A 259 10.10 -5.25 13.12
C VAL A 259 11.14 -4.82 12.08
N THR A 260 12.34 -5.40 12.13
CA THR A 260 13.50 -4.92 11.36
C THR A 260 14.02 -5.90 10.33
N SER A 261 13.65 -7.18 10.41
CA SER A 261 14.05 -8.22 9.45
C SER A 261 13.04 -9.37 9.42
N ARG A 262 13.09 -10.22 8.40
CA ARG A 262 12.30 -11.46 8.32
C ARG A 262 12.62 -12.42 9.46
N THR A 263 13.90 -12.54 9.82
CA THR A 263 14.33 -13.39 10.94
C THR A 263 13.72 -12.91 12.26
N GLU A 264 13.79 -11.60 12.55
CA GLU A 264 13.13 -11.03 13.73
C GLU A 264 11.60 -11.16 13.65
N ALA A 265 11.02 -10.94 12.47
CA ALA A 265 9.58 -11.06 12.25
C ALA A 265 9.06 -12.45 12.67
N LEU A 266 9.75 -13.53 12.23
CA LEU A 266 9.38 -14.91 12.58
C LEU A 266 9.54 -15.19 14.09
N GLN A 267 10.55 -14.61 14.73
CA GLN A 267 10.73 -14.72 16.19
C GLN A 267 9.57 -14.05 16.94
N LEU A 268 9.19 -12.84 16.53
CA LEU A 268 8.11 -12.08 17.19
C LEU A 268 6.74 -12.73 16.99
N ILE A 269 6.50 -13.33 15.80
CA ILE A 269 5.30 -14.13 15.54
C ILE A 269 5.15 -15.24 16.59
N GLN A 270 6.25 -15.97 16.87
CA GLN A 270 6.26 -17.04 17.87
C GLN A 270 6.13 -16.49 19.30
N GLU A 271 6.90 -15.46 19.64
CA GLU A 271 6.95 -14.87 20.99
C GLU A 271 5.59 -14.34 21.46
N TYR A 272 4.88 -13.64 20.58
CA TYR A 272 3.60 -13.01 20.88
C TYR A 272 2.40 -13.85 20.45
N ASN A 273 2.63 -15.03 19.85
CA ASN A 273 1.59 -15.93 19.36
C ASN A 273 0.56 -15.19 18.48
N VAL A 274 1.07 -14.43 17.51
CA VAL A 274 0.29 -13.74 16.46
C VAL A 274 0.49 -14.46 15.13
N ASP A 275 -0.26 -14.09 14.10
CA ASP A 275 -0.27 -14.83 12.84
C ASP A 275 0.79 -14.35 11.85
N ALA A 276 1.16 -13.07 11.89
CA ALA A 276 2.06 -12.46 10.91
C ALA A 276 2.75 -11.22 11.46
N ALA A 277 3.78 -10.76 10.75
CA ALA A 277 4.50 -9.55 11.08
C ALA A 277 4.74 -8.67 9.85
N MET A 278 4.56 -7.36 10.04
CA MET A 278 4.60 -6.35 8.99
C MET A 278 5.78 -5.40 9.21
N ILE A 279 6.61 -5.23 8.18
CA ILE A 279 7.83 -4.41 8.20
C ILE A 279 7.59 -3.12 7.40
N ALA A 280 7.89 -1.96 8.02
CA ALA A 280 7.70 -0.64 7.41
C ALA A 280 9.04 0.09 7.19
N THR A 281 9.50 0.87 8.16
CA THR A 281 10.66 1.77 8.04
C THR A 281 11.98 1.05 7.79
N ALA A 282 12.12 -0.20 8.21
CA ALA A 282 13.30 -1.02 7.88
C ALA A 282 13.30 -1.40 6.39
N ALA A 283 12.13 -1.76 5.84
CA ALA A 283 11.97 -2.06 4.42
C ALA A 283 12.10 -0.81 3.54
N GLU A 284 11.65 0.35 4.00
CA GLU A 284 11.84 1.64 3.30
C GLU A 284 13.32 1.97 3.07
N LYS A 285 14.15 1.68 4.08
CA LYS A 285 15.61 1.92 4.00
C LYS A 285 16.34 0.81 3.26
N ASN A 286 15.91 -0.44 3.44
CA ASN A 286 16.55 -1.60 2.87
C ASN A 286 15.52 -2.72 2.63
N PRO A 287 14.92 -2.83 1.44
CA PRO A 287 13.98 -3.90 1.11
C PRO A 287 14.52 -5.32 1.28
N SER A 288 15.85 -5.53 1.32
CA SER A 288 16.42 -6.86 1.59
C SER A 288 16.17 -7.37 3.00
N VAL A 289 15.53 -6.60 3.88
CA VAL A 289 15.04 -7.06 5.20
C VAL A 289 14.12 -8.28 5.09
N PHE A 290 13.49 -8.51 3.94
CA PHE A 290 12.66 -9.70 3.71
C PHE A 290 13.46 -10.94 3.32
N ARG A 291 14.76 -10.81 3.02
CA ARG A 291 15.57 -11.89 2.45
C ARG A 291 15.70 -13.05 3.46
N PRO A 292 15.39 -14.30 3.07
CA PRO A 292 15.49 -15.45 3.96
C PRO A 292 16.92 -15.65 4.49
N GLU A 293 17.04 -16.11 5.74
CA GLU A 293 18.35 -16.48 6.33
C GLU A 293 19.04 -17.57 5.49
N SER A 294 18.27 -18.52 4.94
CA SER A 294 18.76 -19.58 4.04
C SER A 294 19.38 -19.06 2.74
N GLU A 295 19.06 -17.84 2.35
CA GLU A 295 19.67 -17.17 1.18
C GLU A 295 20.80 -16.23 1.59
N GLY A 296 21.06 -16.04 2.89
CA GLY A 296 22.09 -15.15 3.42
C GLY A 296 21.54 -13.88 4.08
N GLY A 297 20.24 -13.85 4.37
CA GLY A 297 19.61 -12.82 5.19
C GLY A 297 19.64 -11.41 4.60
N THR A 298 19.36 -10.42 5.45
CA THR A 298 19.39 -9.00 5.10
C THR A 298 20.76 -8.59 4.58
N LEU A 299 20.79 -7.88 3.45
CA LEU A 299 22.04 -7.36 2.89
C LEU A 299 22.56 -6.24 3.80
N ILE A 300 23.68 -6.52 4.46
CA ILE A 300 24.35 -5.62 5.40
C ILE A 300 25.77 -5.32 4.95
N GLY A 301 26.31 -4.19 5.39
CA GLY A 301 27.66 -3.74 5.06
C GLY A 301 27.68 -2.39 4.36
N LYS A 302 28.88 -1.78 4.29
CA LYS A 302 29.04 -0.39 3.82
C LYS A 302 28.60 -0.17 2.37
N ALA A 303 28.66 -1.20 1.54
CA ALA A 303 28.32 -1.13 0.11
C ALA A 303 27.03 -1.86 -0.27
N ALA A 304 26.40 -2.59 0.67
CA ALA A 304 25.24 -3.45 0.38
C ALA A 304 24.01 -2.67 -0.11
N TRP A 305 23.90 -1.39 0.25
CA TRP A 305 22.86 -0.50 -0.26
C TRP A 305 22.96 -0.27 -1.79
N ARG A 306 24.14 -0.44 -2.41
CA ARG A 306 24.31 -0.24 -3.86
C ARG A 306 23.56 -1.27 -4.66
N ASP A 307 23.58 -2.54 -4.24
CA ASP A 307 22.85 -3.61 -4.91
C ASP A 307 21.35 -3.33 -4.87
N VAL A 308 20.84 -2.99 -3.68
CA VAL A 308 19.44 -2.64 -3.44
C VAL A 308 19.01 -1.44 -4.28
N VAL A 309 19.81 -0.36 -4.31
CA VAL A 309 19.52 0.85 -5.09
C VAL A 309 19.56 0.59 -6.59
N THR A 310 20.48 -0.25 -7.06
CA THR A 310 20.59 -0.61 -8.48
C THR A 310 19.33 -1.38 -8.92
N GLU A 311 18.89 -2.35 -8.12
CA GLU A 311 17.66 -3.11 -8.39
C GLU A 311 16.41 -2.23 -8.31
N TYR A 312 16.32 -1.35 -7.31
CA TYR A 312 15.22 -0.39 -7.22
C TYR A 312 15.15 0.52 -8.44
N LEU A 313 16.29 1.06 -8.89
CA LEU A 313 16.35 1.96 -10.03
C LEU A 313 15.94 1.25 -11.32
N ARG A 314 16.38 -0.01 -11.52
CA ARG A 314 15.96 -0.83 -12.66
C ARG A 314 14.43 -1.03 -12.67
N LEU A 315 13.84 -1.43 -11.54
CA LEU A 315 12.39 -1.60 -11.42
C LEU A 315 11.64 -0.28 -11.67
N ALA A 316 12.14 0.83 -11.12
CA ALA A 316 11.54 2.15 -11.29
C ALA A 316 11.54 2.61 -12.75
N LEU A 317 12.62 2.31 -13.50
CA LEU A 317 12.70 2.58 -14.93
C LEU A 317 11.74 1.69 -15.73
N GLN A 318 11.70 0.38 -15.45
CA GLN A 318 10.87 -0.59 -16.17
C GLN A 318 9.38 -0.30 -16.07
N VAL A 319 8.92 0.18 -14.91
CA VAL A 319 7.50 0.54 -14.70
C VAL A 319 7.24 2.04 -14.86
N GLU A 320 8.21 2.80 -15.37
CA GLU A 320 8.15 4.25 -15.58
C GLU A 320 7.60 5.00 -14.37
N ASN A 321 8.20 4.75 -13.22
CA ASN A 321 7.82 5.38 -11.97
C ASN A 321 8.05 6.89 -12.02
N ARG A 322 7.26 7.65 -11.26
CA ARG A 322 7.42 9.12 -11.22
C ARG A 322 8.79 9.46 -10.65
N TRP A 323 9.61 10.18 -11.41
CA TRP A 323 10.97 10.54 -11.00
C TRP A 323 11.04 11.20 -9.61
N GLY A 324 10.10 12.08 -9.29
CA GLY A 324 10.03 12.71 -7.96
C GLY A 324 9.90 11.69 -6.82
N ASN A 325 9.11 10.63 -7.02
CA ASN A 325 8.97 9.53 -6.07
C ASN A 325 10.23 8.67 -6.02
N THR A 326 10.74 8.25 -7.17
CA THR A 326 11.98 7.45 -7.27
C THR A 326 13.13 8.14 -6.54
N LYS A 327 13.32 9.44 -6.80
CA LYS A 327 14.35 10.25 -6.14
C LYS A 327 14.15 10.31 -4.62
N TYR A 328 12.91 10.47 -4.16
CA TYR A 328 12.59 10.48 -2.74
C TYR A 328 13.01 9.17 -2.07
N LEU A 329 12.71 8.02 -2.69
CA LEU A 329 13.03 6.73 -2.09
C LEU A 329 14.52 6.36 -2.19
N LEU A 330 15.20 6.74 -3.28
CA LEU A 330 16.67 6.70 -3.33
C LEU A 330 17.28 7.47 -2.15
N GLY A 331 16.72 8.62 -1.78
CA GLY A 331 17.12 9.37 -0.60
C GLY A 331 16.88 8.67 0.74
N GLN A 332 15.98 7.67 0.81
CA GLN A 332 15.79 6.84 2.00
C GLN A 332 16.78 5.67 2.07
N MET A 333 17.13 5.09 0.91
CA MET A 333 18.00 3.92 0.81
C MET A 333 19.49 4.26 0.88
N ILE A 334 19.90 5.39 0.30
CA ILE A 334 21.31 5.80 0.26
C ILE A 334 21.71 6.37 1.63
N PRO A 335 22.78 5.86 2.27
CA PRO A 335 23.25 6.40 3.53
C PRO A 335 23.62 7.89 3.41
N GLY A 336 23.07 8.73 4.28
CA GLY A 336 23.28 10.19 4.24
C GLY A 336 24.74 10.65 4.39
N LYS A 337 25.64 9.78 4.85
CA LYS A 337 27.09 10.03 4.97
C LYS A 337 27.89 9.58 3.73
N ASP A 338 27.26 8.90 2.77
CA ASP A 338 27.92 8.49 1.54
C ASP A 338 28.19 9.70 0.64
N LYS A 339 29.31 9.67 -0.10
CA LYS A 339 29.77 10.78 -0.93
C LYS A 339 28.75 11.13 -2.03
N CYS A 340 28.07 10.13 -2.59
CA CYS A 340 27.10 10.35 -3.66
C CYS A 340 25.74 10.89 -3.17
N TYR A 341 25.44 10.86 -1.88
CA TYR A 341 24.12 11.22 -1.34
C TYR A 341 23.70 12.64 -1.70
N ALA A 342 24.61 13.61 -1.55
CA ALA A 342 24.34 15.02 -1.83
C ALA A 342 24.18 15.31 -3.34
N GLU A 343 24.84 14.51 -4.19
CA GLU A 343 24.75 14.63 -5.64
C GLU A 343 23.49 13.95 -6.17
N MET A 344 23.11 12.79 -5.62
CA MET A 344 21.85 12.12 -5.96
C MET A 344 20.68 13.06 -5.64
N ASN A 345 20.68 13.66 -4.44
CA ASN A 345 19.64 14.62 -4.08
C ASN A 345 19.60 15.89 -4.96
N ARG A 346 20.65 16.15 -5.75
CA ARG A 346 20.66 17.23 -6.76
C ARG A 346 20.25 16.78 -8.16
N SER A 347 20.25 15.48 -8.43
CA SER A 347 19.85 14.88 -9.72
C SER A 347 18.47 15.35 -10.18
N LYS A 348 18.31 15.59 -11.48
CA LYS A 348 17.08 16.15 -12.08
C LYS A 348 16.30 15.14 -12.91
N CYS A 349 16.95 14.06 -13.31
CA CYS A 349 16.40 13.03 -14.18
C CYS A 349 17.02 11.66 -13.85
N TYR A 350 16.52 10.59 -14.47
CA TYR A 350 17.03 9.25 -14.27
C TYR A 350 18.48 9.11 -14.74
N GLN A 351 18.83 9.70 -15.88
CA GLN A 351 20.21 9.65 -16.39
C GLN A 351 21.23 10.22 -15.39
N ASP A 352 20.89 11.33 -14.71
CA ASP A 352 21.75 11.91 -13.68
C ASP A 352 21.99 10.91 -12.55
N SER A 353 20.92 10.23 -12.11
CA SER A 353 21.01 9.27 -11.01
C SER A 353 21.91 8.08 -11.35
N VAL A 354 21.80 7.54 -12.58
CA VAL A 354 22.65 6.43 -13.05
C VAL A 354 24.13 6.86 -13.04
N ARG A 355 24.44 8.07 -13.53
CA ARG A 355 25.82 8.60 -13.56
C ARG A 355 26.37 8.84 -12.15
N VAL A 356 25.61 9.51 -11.29
CA VAL A 356 26.02 9.84 -9.91
C VAL A 356 26.25 8.59 -9.07
N LEU A 357 25.44 7.55 -9.29
CA LEU A 357 25.58 6.28 -8.58
C LEU A 357 26.69 5.39 -9.15
N GLY A 358 27.33 5.79 -10.26
CA GLY A 358 28.37 5.00 -10.91
C GLY A 358 27.84 3.72 -11.56
N LEU A 359 26.60 3.76 -12.06
CA LEU A 359 25.90 2.60 -12.62
C LEU A 359 25.90 2.58 -14.16
N THR A 360 26.84 3.28 -14.79
CA THR A 360 26.93 3.37 -16.26
C THR A 360 27.33 2.04 -16.90
N ASP A 361 28.06 1.20 -16.17
CA ASP A 361 28.52 -0.11 -16.64
C ASP A 361 27.50 -1.22 -16.34
N VAL A 362 26.40 -0.89 -15.64
CA VAL A 362 25.28 -1.83 -15.44
C VAL A 362 24.54 -1.94 -16.77
N GLU A 363 24.46 -3.17 -17.27
CA GLU A 363 23.92 -3.50 -18.59
C GLU A 363 22.61 -2.74 -18.89
N SER A 364 22.66 -1.98 -19.99
CA SER A 364 21.54 -1.21 -20.56
C SER A 364 20.86 -0.17 -19.64
N LEU A 365 21.35 0.04 -18.41
CA LEU A 365 20.65 0.87 -17.43
C LEU A 365 20.67 2.36 -17.80
N LEU A 366 21.82 2.85 -18.30
CA LEU A 366 21.94 4.23 -18.75
C LEU A 366 21.08 4.51 -19.99
N ASP A 367 21.00 3.57 -20.92
CA ASP A 367 20.21 3.73 -22.13
C ASP A 367 18.72 3.67 -21.82
N LEU A 368 18.29 2.72 -20.97
CA LEU A 368 16.93 2.70 -20.44
C LEU A 368 16.56 4.01 -19.71
N ALA A 369 17.49 4.58 -18.93
CA ALA A 369 17.26 5.86 -18.27
C ALA A 369 17.10 7.02 -19.26
N LYS A 370 17.83 7.02 -20.39
CA LYS A 370 17.64 8.01 -21.45
C LYS A 370 16.25 7.92 -22.05
N ASP A 371 15.85 6.71 -22.42
CA ASP A 371 14.58 6.49 -23.10
C ASP A 371 13.38 6.82 -22.18
N VAL A 372 13.47 6.46 -20.90
CA VAL A 372 12.42 6.78 -19.91
C VAL A 372 12.35 8.29 -19.66
N ASP A 373 13.49 8.98 -19.53
CA ASP A 373 13.51 10.44 -19.37
C ASP A 373 12.84 11.14 -20.56
N GLU A 374 13.12 10.68 -21.79
CA GLU A 374 12.51 11.20 -23.02
C GLU A 374 10.99 10.94 -23.06
N ARG A 375 10.55 9.70 -22.85
CA ARG A 375 9.12 9.33 -22.87
C ARG A 375 8.31 10.05 -21.80
N LEU A 376 8.88 10.20 -20.60
CA LEU A 376 8.21 10.92 -19.52
C LEU A 376 8.32 12.45 -19.68
N GLY A 377 9.16 12.95 -20.59
CA GLY A 377 9.40 14.37 -20.79
C GLY A 377 10.11 15.01 -19.59
N ILE A 378 11.02 14.27 -18.94
CA ILE A 378 11.79 14.74 -17.79
C ILE A 378 12.96 15.58 -18.30
N PRO A 379 13.03 16.89 -17.98
CA PRO A 379 14.05 17.76 -18.53
C PRO A 379 15.43 17.50 -17.91
N HIS A 380 16.47 17.48 -18.74
CA HIS A 380 17.88 17.42 -18.29
C HIS A 380 18.35 18.70 -17.59
N ILE A 381 17.66 19.83 -17.82
CA ILE A 381 17.92 21.12 -17.17
C ILE A 381 16.62 21.61 -16.55
N GLU A 382 16.51 21.54 -15.23
CA GLU A 382 15.33 22.02 -14.51
C GLU A 382 15.32 23.56 -14.47
N SER A 383 14.38 24.19 -15.19
CA SER A 383 14.16 25.63 -15.08
C SER A 383 13.65 25.99 -13.67
N ARG A 384 13.93 27.20 -13.17
CA ARG A 384 13.39 27.68 -11.89
C ARG A 384 11.85 27.59 -11.83
N ALA A 385 11.19 27.72 -12.98
CA ALA A 385 9.75 27.55 -13.13
C ALA A 385 9.34 26.07 -13.00
N GLY A 386 10.04 25.14 -13.66
CA GLY A 386 9.80 23.69 -13.54
C GLY A 386 10.01 23.16 -12.12
N LYS A 387 11.02 23.68 -11.40
CA LYS A 387 11.25 23.35 -9.99
C LYS A 387 10.09 23.83 -9.10
N ARG A 388 9.58 25.04 -9.34
CA ARG A 388 8.42 25.59 -8.60
C ARG A 388 7.16 24.79 -8.92
N ALA A 389 6.90 24.47 -10.19
CA ALA A 389 5.75 23.69 -10.62
C ALA A 389 5.75 22.28 -10.00
N ARG A 390 6.89 21.56 -9.98
CA ARG A 390 6.95 20.22 -9.37
C ARG A 390 6.74 20.23 -7.85
N VAL A 391 7.38 21.17 -7.15
CA VAL A 391 7.22 21.31 -5.68
C VAL A 391 5.79 21.72 -5.33
N GLN A 392 5.17 22.54 -6.18
CA GLN A 392 3.79 22.94 -6.05
C GLN A 392 2.86 21.76 -6.31
N GLU A 393 3.04 21.00 -7.38
CA GLU A 393 2.25 19.80 -7.71
C GLU A 393 2.38 18.69 -6.63
N ASP A 394 3.57 18.52 -6.01
CA ASP A 394 3.78 17.60 -4.90
C ASP A 394 3.11 18.04 -3.58
N ARG A 395 2.97 19.37 -3.38
CA ARG A 395 2.20 19.95 -2.26
C ARG A 395 0.72 19.92 -2.54
N GLU A 396 0.30 20.28 -3.76
CA GLU A 396 -1.08 20.36 -4.20
C GLU A 396 -1.71 19.00 -4.39
N ASN A 397 -1.01 17.96 -4.86
CA ASN A 397 -1.55 16.60 -4.74
C ASN A 397 -1.74 16.18 -3.27
N GLY A 398 -0.97 16.77 -2.35
CA GLY A 398 -1.19 16.64 -0.90
C GLY A 398 -2.35 17.50 -0.38
N GLU A 399 -2.56 18.70 -0.93
CA GLU A 399 -3.54 19.72 -0.49
C GLU A 399 -4.90 19.61 -1.22
N GLU A 400 -5.00 19.15 -2.47
CA GLU A 400 -6.25 18.77 -3.17
C GLU A 400 -6.91 17.57 -2.48
N ASN A 401 -6.10 16.62 -2.01
CA ASN A 401 -6.58 15.56 -1.13
C ASN A 401 -7.19 16.12 0.18
N ILE A 402 -6.83 17.34 0.58
CA ILE A 402 -7.37 18.05 1.76
C ILE A 402 -8.53 19.00 1.37
N ALA A 403 -8.52 19.64 0.20
CA ALA A 403 -9.56 20.57 -0.24
C ALA A 403 -10.82 19.85 -0.78
N ALA A 404 -10.66 18.66 -1.36
CA ALA A 404 -11.77 17.77 -1.69
C ALA A 404 -12.52 17.27 -0.45
N VAL A 405 -11.90 17.38 0.74
CA VAL A 405 -12.53 17.13 2.04
C VAL A 405 -13.31 18.36 2.51
N ALA A 406 -12.74 19.57 2.43
CA ALA A 406 -13.37 20.80 2.92
C ALA A 406 -14.62 21.20 2.12
N THR A 407 -14.61 21.04 0.80
CA THR A 407 -15.77 21.35 -0.06
C THR A 407 -16.94 20.36 0.10
N ALA A 408 -16.71 19.21 0.74
CA ALA A 408 -17.76 18.23 1.01
C ALA A 408 -18.54 18.50 2.31
N GLU A 409 -17.99 19.25 3.27
CA GLU A 409 -18.76 19.73 4.43
C GLU A 409 -19.93 20.63 3.97
N GLU A 410 -19.72 21.43 2.91
CA GLU A 410 -20.76 22.30 2.33
C GLU A 410 -21.82 21.50 1.55
N VAL A 411 -21.46 20.37 0.93
CA VAL A 411 -22.40 19.52 0.18
C VAL A 411 -23.15 18.54 1.09
N GLN A 412 -22.53 18.09 2.18
CA GLN A 412 -23.20 17.22 3.16
C GLN A 412 -24.35 17.95 3.90
N GLY A 413 -24.26 19.28 4.06
CA GLY A 413 -25.37 20.11 4.53
C GLY A 413 -26.54 20.26 3.52
N LEU A 414 -26.33 19.94 2.24
CA LEU A 414 -27.33 20.08 1.18
C LEU A 414 -28.02 18.75 0.81
N LEU A 415 -27.46 17.60 1.20
CA LEU A 415 -28.02 16.27 0.89
C LEU A 415 -29.01 15.73 1.94
N GLU A 416 -29.21 16.44 3.05
CA GLU A 416 -30.27 16.13 4.04
C GLU A 416 -31.69 16.54 3.58
N GLY A 417 -31.84 17.11 2.37
CA GLY A 417 -33.15 17.51 1.84
C GLY A 417 -33.30 17.24 0.35
N GLY A 418 -33.82 16.06 -0.04
CA GLY A 418 -34.38 15.88 -1.38
C GLY A 418 -34.42 14.44 -1.90
N SER A 419 -35.63 13.92 -2.14
CA SER A 419 -35.88 12.59 -2.71
C SER A 419 -35.39 12.44 -4.16
N PRO A 420 -34.98 11.23 -4.61
CA PRO A 420 -34.29 11.06 -5.89
C PRO A 420 -35.25 10.91 -7.08
N LYS A 421 -35.00 11.66 -8.16
CA LYS A 421 -35.51 11.34 -9.50
C LYS A 421 -34.49 10.51 -10.28
N LYS A 422 -34.95 9.41 -10.88
CA LYS A 422 -34.17 8.45 -11.67
C LYS A 422 -33.51 9.10 -12.91
N ALA A 423 -32.20 8.90 -13.08
CA ALA A 423 -31.48 9.18 -14.32
C ALA A 423 -31.17 7.87 -15.06
N ARG A 424 -31.26 7.92 -16.40
CA ARG A 424 -31.18 6.78 -17.33
C ARG A 424 -29.73 6.58 -17.80
N VAL A 425 -29.24 5.35 -17.76
CA VAL A 425 -27.88 4.95 -18.16
C VAL A 425 -27.81 4.71 -19.68
N PRO A 426 -26.86 5.29 -20.44
CA PRO A 426 -26.60 4.90 -21.82
C PRO A 426 -25.58 3.75 -21.90
N GLN A 427 -25.82 2.78 -22.80
CA GLN A 427 -24.91 1.68 -23.12
C GLN A 427 -23.74 2.14 -24.01
N PRO A 428 -22.54 1.56 -23.90
CA PRO A 428 -21.40 1.91 -24.75
C PRO A 428 -21.43 1.14 -26.08
N MET A 429 -21.16 1.86 -27.18
CA MET A 429 -20.87 1.29 -28.49
C MET A 429 -19.40 0.85 -28.55
N ILE A 430 -19.16 -0.36 -29.03
CA ILE A 430 -17.83 -0.91 -29.33
C ILE A 430 -17.56 -0.62 -30.81
N ASP A 431 -16.49 0.11 -31.11
CA ASP A 431 -15.94 0.16 -32.47
C ASP A 431 -14.53 -0.44 -32.46
N MET A 432 -14.33 -1.43 -33.32
CA MET A 432 -13.06 -2.12 -33.52
C MET A 432 -12.53 -1.76 -34.90
N SER A 433 -11.46 -0.97 -34.98
CA SER A 433 -10.24 -1.30 -35.73
C SER A 433 -9.28 -0.12 -35.71
N THR A 434 -8.03 -0.38 -35.34
CA THR A 434 -6.82 0.10 -36.05
C THR A 434 -5.62 -0.63 -35.45
N ALA A 435 -4.82 -1.26 -36.30
CA ALA A 435 -3.62 -2.01 -35.94
C ALA A 435 -2.53 -1.09 -35.33
N ALA A 436 -1.91 -1.54 -34.24
CA ALA A 436 -0.78 -0.88 -33.58
C ALA A 436 0.56 -1.40 -34.17
N PRO A 437 1.61 -0.56 -34.24
CA PRO A 437 2.92 -0.97 -34.74
C PRO A 437 3.64 -1.87 -33.71
N GLU A 438 4.42 -2.83 -34.21
CA GLU A 438 5.24 -3.73 -33.40
C GLU A 438 6.28 -2.96 -32.58
N LEU A 439 6.20 -3.09 -31.25
CA LEU A 439 7.20 -2.61 -30.30
C LEU A 439 7.94 -3.81 -29.70
N THR A 440 9.26 -3.71 -29.64
CA THR A 440 10.16 -4.70 -29.04
C THR A 440 9.84 -4.89 -27.55
N PRO A 441 9.62 -6.13 -27.07
CA PRO A 441 9.32 -6.38 -25.67
C PRO A 441 10.55 -6.12 -24.79
N VAL A 442 10.34 -5.39 -23.69
CA VAL A 442 11.35 -5.23 -22.62
C VAL A 442 11.51 -6.58 -21.92
N ALA A 443 12.76 -6.96 -21.61
CA ALA A 443 13.11 -8.25 -21.01
C ALA A 443 12.24 -8.59 -19.77
N ALA A 444 11.77 -9.85 -19.73
CA ALA A 444 10.85 -10.34 -18.71
C ALA A 444 11.39 -10.14 -17.29
N LEU A 445 10.54 -9.58 -16.42
CA LEU A 445 10.78 -9.41 -15.00
C LEU A 445 10.71 -10.77 -14.28
N SER A 446 11.82 -11.23 -13.69
CA SER A 446 11.77 -12.31 -12.68
C SER A 446 11.65 -11.67 -11.29
N VAL A 447 10.45 -11.72 -10.69
CA VAL A 447 10.18 -11.29 -9.29
C VAL A 447 9.89 -12.49 -8.42
#